data_AF-A0A8D8YE56-F1
#
_entry.id   AF-A0A8D8YE56-F1
#
_cell.length_a   1.000
_cell.length_b   1.000
_cell.length_c   1.000
_cell.angle_alpha   90.00
_cell.angle_beta   90.00
_cell.angle_gamma   90.00
#
_symmetry.space_group_name_H-M   'P 1'
#
loop_
_entity.id
_entity.type
_entity.pdbx_description
1 polymer ?
#
loop_
_entity_poly.entity_id
_entity_poly.type
_entity_poly.pdbx_seq_one_letter_code
_entity_poly.pdbx_strand_id
1 'polypeptide(L)'
;MEMRYGQLKATQKKLMNDLDACVTRRERIMDNVRARAKRNTKENTKKYLHEKKVQQLRNQVKQVQTKIKNMEKLGEEYKARKEDLINENTNKENQLKSLQENIDKIERQLQEGYLHKQKNLEILVRKQRRARHYSQLKDGKYKALFRTEASLELETIKQSDTNQNLISLLETLLGDFPSLEYSLKKVLNTLKLNELITH
;
A
#
# COMPACT_ATOMS: atom_id res chain seq x y z
N MET A 1 -107.21 -65.17 -29.15
CA MET A 1 -106.44 -64.73 -27.95
C MET A 1 -104.93 -64.65 -28.22
N GLU A 2 -104.40 -65.35 -29.22
CA GLU A 2 -102.96 -65.40 -29.55
C GLU A 2 -102.39 -64.09 -30.14
N MET A 3 -103.15 -63.39 -30.99
CA MET A 3 -102.72 -62.12 -31.62
C MET A 3 -102.44 -61.00 -30.61
N ARG A 4 -103.22 -60.92 -29.51
CA ARG A 4 -102.99 -59.94 -28.42
C ARG A 4 -101.75 -60.25 -27.59
N TYR A 5 -101.44 -61.53 -27.38
CA TYR A 5 -100.24 -61.96 -26.66
C TYR A 5 -98.95 -61.66 -27.45
N GLY A 6 -98.97 -61.86 -28.77
CA GLY A 6 -97.83 -61.52 -29.65
C GLY A 6 -97.52 -60.02 -29.65
N GLN A 7 -98.55 -59.16 -29.69
CA GLN A 7 -98.38 -57.70 -29.60
C GLN A 7 -97.82 -57.27 -28.24
N LEU A 8 -98.28 -57.86 -27.14
CA LEU A 8 -97.75 -57.60 -25.80
C LEU A 8 -96.29 -58.01 -25.65
N LYS A 9 -95.90 -59.15 -26.24
CA LYS A 9 -94.50 -59.61 -26.25
C LYS A 9 -93.60 -58.69 -27.09
N ALA A 10 -94.12 -58.16 -28.20
CA ALA A 10 -93.40 -57.20 -29.04
C ALA A 10 -93.20 -55.85 -28.32
N THR A 11 -94.23 -55.34 -27.62
CA THR A 11 -94.10 -54.12 -26.82
C THR A 11 -93.17 -54.31 -25.62
N GLN A 12 -93.21 -55.47 -24.96
CA GLN A 12 -92.27 -55.81 -23.88
C GLN A 12 -90.83 -55.86 -24.38
N LYS A 13 -90.57 -56.47 -25.55
CA LYS A 13 -89.23 -56.50 -26.16
C LYS A 13 -88.75 -55.11 -26.54
N LYS A 14 -89.64 -54.25 -27.06
CA LYS A 14 -89.32 -52.85 -27.36
C LYS A 14 -88.95 -52.08 -26.10
N LEU A 15 -89.74 -52.23 -25.03
CA LEU A 15 -89.46 -51.61 -23.73
C LEU A 15 -88.12 -52.10 -23.16
N MET A 16 -87.80 -53.38 -23.31
CA MET A 16 -86.51 -53.95 -22.88
C MET A 16 -85.35 -53.34 -23.66
N ASN A 17 -85.47 -53.21 -24.99
CA ASN A 17 -84.46 -52.56 -25.82
C ASN A 17 -84.30 -51.06 -25.48
N ASP A 18 -85.40 -50.36 -25.22
CA ASP A 18 -85.37 -48.95 -24.85
C ASP A 18 -84.73 -48.75 -23.47
N LEU A 19 -84.97 -49.67 -22.52
CA LEU A 19 -84.30 -49.74 -21.23
C LEU A 19 -82.79 -49.96 -21.39
N ASP A 20 -82.37 -50.94 -22.20
CA ASP A 20 -80.95 -51.21 -22.46
C ASP A 20 -80.26 -50.02 -23.12
N ALA A 21 -80.92 -49.34 -24.06
CA ALA A 21 -80.41 -48.12 -24.67
C ALA A 21 -80.27 -46.98 -23.66
N CYS A 22 -81.23 -46.84 -22.74
CA CYS A 22 -81.19 -45.84 -21.67
C CYS A 22 -80.07 -46.13 -20.66
N VAL A 23 -79.90 -47.39 -20.25
CA VAL A 23 -78.81 -47.83 -19.38
C VAL A 23 -77.46 -47.57 -20.04
N THR A 24 -77.28 -47.97 -21.30
CA THR A 24 -76.05 -47.73 -22.08
C THR A 24 -75.74 -46.24 -22.20
N ARG A 25 -76.76 -45.40 -22.43
CA ARG A 25 -76.59 -43.94 -22.48
C ARG A 25 -76.15 -43.38 -21.13
N ARG A 26 -76.74 -43.86 -20.03
CA ARG A 26 -76.37 -43.45 -18.68
C ARG A 26 -74.92 -43.84 -18.37
N GLU A 27 -74.51 -45.05 -18.74
CA GLU A 27 -73.12 -45.52 -18.59
C GLU A 27 -72.14 -44.64 -19.35
N ARG A 28 -72.43 -44.33 -20.63
CA ARG A 28 -71.60 -43.39 -21.42
C ARG A 28 -71.52 -42.00 -20.80
N ILE A 29 -72.61 -41.49 -20.24
CA ILE A 29 -72.60 -40.20 -19.53
C ILE A 29 -71.71 -40.30 -18.28
N MET A 30 -71.86 -41.36 -17.49
CA MET A 30 -71.05 -41.60 -16.29
C MET A 30 -69.56 -41.74 -16.62
N ASP A 31 -69.20 -42.44 -17.68
CA ASP A 31 -67.81 -42.60 -18.12
C ASP A 31 -67.21 -41.27 -18.58
N ASN A 32 -67.97 -40.46 -19.31
CA ASN A 32 -67.55 -39.12 -19.70
C ASN A 32 -67.35 -38.19 -18.50
N VAL A 33 -68.24 -38.25 -17.51
CA VAL A 33 -68.13 -37.48 -16.26
C VAL A 33 -66.87 -37.93 -15.49
N ARG A 34 -66.64 -39.24 -15.35
CA ARG A 34 -65.44 -39.80 -14.71
C ARG A 34 -64.15 -39.41 -15.45
N ALA A 35 -64.16 -39.45 -16.78
CA ALA A 35 -63.02 -39.05 -17.60
C ALA A 35 -62.70 -37.54 -17.47
N ARG A 36 -63.72 -36.68 -17.45
CA ARG A 36 -63.56 -35.22 -17.20
C ARG A 36 -63.05 -34.93 -15.80
N ALA A 37 -63.61 -35.58 -14.78
CA ALA A 37 -63.14 -35.45 -13.39
C ALA A 37 -61.64 -35.79 -13.29
N LYS A 38 -61.20 -36.92 -13.87
CA LYS A 38 -59.80 -37.34 -13.87
C LYS A 38 -58.86 -36.39 -14.63
N ARG A 39 -59.32 -35.76 -15.72
CA ARG A 39 -58.55 -34.74 -16.45
C ARG A 39 -58.40 -33.44 -15.65
N ASN A 40 -59.51 -32.95 -15.10
CA ASN A 40 -59.51 -31.73 -14.28
C ASN A 40 -58.61 -31.87 -13.05
N THR A 41 -58.59 -33.03 -12.38
CA THR A 41 -57.66 -33.29 -11.28
C THR A 41 -56.19 -33.18 -11.73
N LYS A 42 -55.83 -33.79 -12.87
CA LYS A 42 -54.45 -33.73 -13.42
C LYS A 42 -54.05 -32.31 -13.83
N GLU A 43 -54.96 -31.54 -14.42
CA GLU A 43 -54.72 -30.16 -14.83
C GLU A 43 -54.53 -29.24 -13.62
N ASN A 44 -55.35 -29.40 -12.57
CA ASN A 44 -55.19 -28.70 -11.30
C ASN A 44 -53.85 -29.04 -10.63
N THR A 45 -53.41 -30.31 -10.67
CA THR A 45 -52.08 -30.69 -10.16
C THR A 45 -50.94 -30.03 -10.94
N LYS A 46 -51.02 -29.98 -12.28
CA LYS A 46 -50.02 -29.30 -13.12
C LYS A 46 -49.98 -27.78 -12.85
N LYS A 47 -51.13 -27.15 -12.71
CA LYS A 47 -51.23 -25.72 -12.38
C LYS A 47 -50.60 -25.41 -11.02
N TYR A 48 -50.90 -26.22 -10.01
CA TYR A 48 -50.29 -26.11 -8.68
C TYR A 48 -48.76 -26.28 -8.71
N LEU A 49 -48.24 -27.28 -9.45
CA LEU A 49 -46.80 -27.49 -9.61
C LEU A 49 -46.12 -26.28 -10.29
N HIS A 50 -46.77 -25.70 -11.31
CA HIS A 50 -46.28 -24.52 -11.99
C HIS A 50 -46.26 -23.29 -11.07
N GLU A 51 -47.36 -23.02 -10.34
CA GLU A 51 -47.41 -21.95 -9.35
C GLU A 51 -46.33 -22.10 -8.27
N LYS A 52 -46.12 -23.33 -7.76
CA LYS A 52 -45.05 -23.61 -6.80
C LYS A 52 -43.67 -23.32 -7.39
N LYS A 53 -43.42 -23.70 -8.65
CA LYS A 53 -42.14 -23.42 -9.33
C LYS A 53 -41.93 -21.92 -9.55
N VAL A 54 -42.96 -21.19 -9.97
CA VAL A 54 -42.93 -19.74 -10.12
C VAL A 54 -42.65 -19.06 -8.78
N GLN A 55 -43.28 -19.52 -7.70
CA GLN A 55 -43.03 -18.97 -6.36
C GLN A 55 -41.61 -19.25 -5.87
N GLN A 56 -41.06 -20.44 -6.13
CA GLN A 56 -39.67 -20.75 -5.83
C GLN A 56 -38.70 -19.84 -6.59
N LEU A 57 -38.93 -19.63 -7.89
CA LEU A 57 -38.11 -18.72 -8.71
C LEU A 57 -38.20 -17.28 -8.21
N ARG A 58 -39.40 -16.80 -7.83
CA ARG A 58 -39.57 -15.47 -7.22
C ARG A 58 -38.77 -15.33 -5.92
N ASN A 59 -38.78 -16.36 -5.08
CA ASN A 59 -38.01 -16.36 -3.84
C ASN A 59 -36.50 -16.36 -4.11
N GLN A 60 -36.03 -17.13 -5.11
CA GLN A 60 -34.62 -17.12 -5.53
C GLN A 60 -34.20 -15.75 -6.07
N VAL A 61 -35.02 -15.11 -6.90
CA VAL A 61 -34.75 -13.74 -7.40
C VAL A 61 -34.63 -12.77 -6.23
N LYS A 62 -35.54 -12.81 -5.25
CA LYS A 62 -35.44 -11.96 -4.05
C LYS A 62 -34.15 -12.20 -3.28
N GLN A 63 -33.77 -13.46 -3.06
CA GLN A 63 -32.52 -13.80 -2.37
C GLN A 63 -31.30 -13.27 -3.11
N VAL A 64 -31.26 -13.42 -4.45
CA VAL A 64 -30.18 -12.88 -5.28
C VAL A 64 -30.13 -11.36 -5.20
N GLN A 65 -31.28 -10.67 -5.27
CA GLN A 65 -31.34 -9.22 -5.13
C GLN A 65 -30.83 -8.73 -3.76
N THR A 66 -31.15 -9.44 -2.68
CA THR A 66 -30.60 -9.11 -1.35
C THR A 66 -29.09 -9.30 -1.31
N LYS A 67 -28.57 -10.38 -1.90
CA LYS A 67 -27.12 -10.61 -2.00
C LYS A 67 -26.42 -9.52 -2.80
N ILE A 68 -26.99 -9.10 -3.93
CA ILE A 68 -26.46 -8.00 -4.76
C ILE A 68 -26.36 -6.72 -3.93
N LYS A 69 -27.44 -6.32 -3.25
CA LYS A 69 -27.45 -5.12 -2.39
C LYS A 69 -26.41 -5.19 -1.28
N ASN A 70 -26.23 -6.37 -0.67
CA ASN A 70 -25.21 -6.54 0.37
C ASN A 70 -23.79 -6.44 -0.21
N MET A 71 -23.56 -7.00 -1.40
CA MET A 71 -22.27 -6.89 -2.10
C MET A 71 -21.96 -5.45 -2.53
N GLU A 72 -22.97 -4.69 -2.98
CA GLU A 72 -22.84 -3.28 -3.33
C GLU A 72 -22.38 -2.45 -2.11
N LYS A 73 -23.04 -2.63 -0.96
CA LYS A 73 -22.64 -1.98 0.30
C LYS A 73 -21.21 -2.32 0.71
N LEU A 74 -20.86 -3.61 0.67
CA LEU A 74 -19.51 -4.04 1.01
C LEU A 74 -18.47 -3.46 0.03
N GLY A 75 -18.84 -3.30 -1.24
CA GLY A 75 -18.01 -2.65 -2.25
C GLY A 75 -17.77 -1.16 -1.95
N GLU A 76 -18.78 -0.44 -1.46
CA GLU A 76 -18.64 0.95 -1.01
C GLU A 76 -17.75 1.05 0.23
N GLU A 77 -17.94 0.18 1.22
CA GLU A 77 -17.11 0.12 2.43
C GLU A 77 -15.64 -0.16 2.08
N TYR A 78 -15.36 -1.10 1.17
CA TYR A 78 -14.00 -1.37 0.72
C TYR A 78 -13.38 -0.21 -0.06
N LYS A 79 -14.17 0.55 -0.83
CA LYS A 79 -13.66 1.75 -1.51
C LYS A 79 -13.26 2.83 -0.50
N ALA A 80 -14.12 3.11 0.48
CA ALA A 80 -13.81 4.06 1.54
C ALA A 80 -12.56 3.62 2.33
N ARG A 81 -12.49 2.33 2.70
CA ARG A 81 -11.33 1.81 3.42
C ARG A 81 -10.04 1.87 2.60
N LYS A 82 -10.13 1.64 1.29
CA LYS A 82 -8.98 1.78 0.37
C LYS A 82 -8.50 3.22 0.32
N GLU A 83 -9.41 4.18 0.26
CA GLU A 83 -9.08 5.62 0.26
C GLU A 83 -8.40 6.04 1.56
N ASP A 84 -8.92 5.61 2.71
CA ASP A 84 -8.31 5.83 4.02
C ASP A 84 -6.87 5.28 4.08
N LEU A 85 -6.66 4.06 3.59
CA LEU A 85 -5.34 3.42 3.56
C LEU A 85 -4.36 4.15 2.62
N ILE A 86 -4.85 4.66 1.48
CA ILE A 86 -4.04 5.48 0.57
C ILE A 86 -3.61 6.76 1.29
N ASN A 87 -4.53 7.45 1.96
CA ASN A 87 -4.25 8.67 2.70
C ASN A 87 -3.29 8.43 3.88
N GLU A 88 -3.44 7.31 4.59
CA GLU A 88 -2.50 6.92 5.65
C GLU A 88 -1.10 6.62 5.10
N ASN A 89 -1.03 5.93 3.95
CA ASN A 89 0.23 5.59 3.32
C ASN A 89 0.97 6.84 2.81
N THR A 90 0.27 7.77 2.15
CA THR A 90 0.86 9.03 1.67
C THR A 90 1.36 9.89 2.83
N ASN A 91 0.63 9.94 3.95
CA ASN A 91 1.07 10.61 5.15
C ASN A 91 2.36 9.99 5.72
N LYS A 92 2.44 8.66 5.79
CA LYS A 92 3.66 7.96 6.24
C LYS A 92 4.84 8.18 5.30
N GLU A 93 4.62 8.16 3.99
CA GLU A 93 5.66 8.47 3.00
C GLU A 93 6.21 9.89 3.16
N ASN A 94 5.34 10.87 3.41
CA ASN A 94 5.76 12.26 3.66
C ASN A 94 6.54 12.38 4.98
N GLN A 95 6.12 11.68 6.03
CA GLN A 95 6.85 11.63 7.30
C GLN A 95 8.24 11.01 7.12
N LEU A 96 8.35 9.91 6.34
CA LEU A 96 9.64 9.27 6.05
C LEU A 96 10.59 10.21 5.28
N LYS A 97 10.08 10.93 4.28
CA LYS A 97 10.89 11.93 3.55
C LYS A 97 11.40 13.03 4.48
N SER A 98 10.53 13.57 5.32
CA SER A 98 10.93 14.59 6.31
C SER A 98 11.97 14.07 7.31
N LEU A 99 11.82 12.82 7.78
CA LEU A 99 12.79 12.19 8.65
C LEU A 99 14.15 11.99 7.96
N GLN A 100 14.17 11.57 6.69
CA GLN A 100 15.39 11.43 5.91
C GLN A 100 16.12 12.78 5.76
N GLU A 101 15.39 13.84 5.38
CA GLU A 101 15.97 15.18 5.27
C GLU A 101 16.56 15.67 6.61
N ASN A 102 15.90 15.36 7.73
CA ASN A 102 16.40 15.66 9.06
C ASN A 102 17.65 14.86 9.41
N ILE A 103 17.72 13.58 9.06
CA ILE A 103 18.91 12.75 9.24
C ILE A 103 20.08 13.36 8.46
N ASP A 104 19.91 13.64 7.17
CA ASP A 104 20.94 14.22 6.31
C ASP A 104 21.42 15.59 6.83
N LYS A 105 20.53 16.36 7.46
CA LYS A 105 20.87 17.63 8.12
C LYS A 105 21.70 17.39 9.38
N ILE A 106 21.29 16.46 10.25
CA ILE A 106 21.99 16.14 11.48
C ILE A 106 23.38 15.56 11.17
N GLU A 107 23.51 14.70 10.17
CA GLU A 107 24.80 14.15 9.74
C GLU A 107 25.76 15.24 9.26
N ARG A 108 25.28 16.20 8.47
CA ARG A 108 26.08 17.37 8.07
C ARG A 108 26.53 18.20 9.28
N GLN A 109 25.61 18.51 10.20
CA GLN A 109 25.93 19.23 11.43
C GLN A 109 26.94 18.48 12.30
N LEU A 110 26.84 17.16 12.36
CA LEU A 110 27.77 16.30 13.10
C LEU A 110 29.17 16.34 12.47
N GLN A 111 29.27 16.24 11.15
CA GLN A 111 30.54 16.38 10.42
C GLN A 111 31.19 17.76 10.64
N GLU A 112 30.41 18.83 10.55
CA GLU A 112 30.86 20.19 10.86
C GLU A 112 31.36 20.31 12.31
N GLY A 113 30.62 19.74 13.26
CA GLY A 113 31.01 19.69 14.67
C GLY A 113 32.34 18.97 14.90
N TYR A 114 32.56 17.84 14.21
CA TYR A 114 33.84 17.13 14.25
C TYR A 114 35.00 17.94 13.64
N LEU A 115 34.77 18.63 12.52
CA LEU A 115 35.76 19.51 11.91
C LEU A 115 36.12 20.67 12.85
N HIS A 116 35.12 21.26 13.50
CA HIS A 116 35.33 22.34 14.46
C HIS A 116 36.12 21.87 15.69
N LYS A 117 35.76 20.70 16.24
CA LYS A 117 36.50 20.06 17.35
C LYS A 117 37.95 19.79 16.97
N GLN A 118 38.20 19.27 15.76
CA GLN A 118 39.55 19.02 15.27
C GLN A 118 40.36 20.32 15.13
N LYS A 119 39.77 21.36 14.53
CA LYS A 119 40.41 22.68 14.42
C LYS A 119 40.80 23.24 15.79
N ASN A 120 39.91 23.14 16.78
CA ASN A 120 40.17 23.62 18.14
C ASN A 120 41.28 22.82 18.83
N LEU A 121 41.32 21.51 18.62
CA LEU A 121 42.40 20.66 19.15
C LEU A 121 43.77 21.05 18.55
N GLU A 122 43.83 21.29 17.24
CA GLU A 122 45.05 21.77 16.58
C GLU A 122 45.52 23.11 17.15
N ILE A 123 44.62 24.07 17.33
CA ILE A 123 44.94 25.36 17.96
C ILE A 123 45.51 25.14 19.37
N LEU A 124 44.87 24.28 20.17
CA LEU A 124 45.29 24.00 21.53
C LEU A 124 46.70 23.39 21.58
N VAL A 125 46.96 22.37 20.75
CA VAL A 125 48.28 21.71 20.66
C VAL A 125 49.37 22.73 20.30
N ARG A 126 49.10 23.62 19.36
CA ARG A 126 50.03 24.68 18.96
C ARG A 126 50.28 25.69 20.09
N LYS A 127 49.24 26.14 20.79
CA LYS A 127 49.37 27.02 21.96
C LYS A 127 50.17 26.35 23.08
N GLN A 128 49.93 25.07 23.36
CA GLN A 128 50.70 24.30 24.34
C GLN A 128 52.17 24.16 23.94
N ARG A 129 52.46 23.95 22.65
CA ARG A 129 53.83 23.90 22.13
C ARG A 129 54.54 25.25 22.28
N ARG A 130 53.85 26.35 21.93
CA ARG A 130 54.36 27.72 22.12
C ARG A 130 54.62 28.03 23.60
N ALA A 131 53.71 27.66 24.51
CA ALA A 131 53.91 27.82 25.95
C ALA A 131 55.13 27.04 26.46
N ARG A 132 55.35 25.80 25.98
CA ARG A 132 56.56 25.02 26.29
C ARG A 132 57.84 25.73 25.82
N HIS A 133 57.85 26.29 24.62
CA HIS A 133 58.99 27.05 24.12
C HIS A 133 59.29 28.29 24.97
N TYR A 134 58.26 29.06 25.39
CA TYR A 134 58.47 30.19 26.30
C TYR A 134 58.98 29.76 27.68
N SER A 135 58.50 28.63 28.22
CA SER A 135 59.03 28.09 29.48
C SER A 135 60.50 27.70 29.34
N GLN A 136 60.88 27.03 28.26
CA GLN A 136 62.28 26.69 27.99
C GLN A 136 63.16 27.94 27.83
N LEU A 137 62.62 29.01 27.22
CA LEU A 137 63.33 30.28 27.06
C LEU A 137 63.58 30.93 28.41
N LYS A 138 62.54 30.96 29.28
CA LYS A 138 62.66 31.44 30.67
C LYS A 138 63.71 30.66 31.46
N ASP A 139 63.79 29.34 31.27
CA ASP A 139 64.73 28.47 31.96
C ASP A 139 66.15 28.46 31.34
N GLY A 140 66.39 29.25 30.27
CA GLY A 140 67.67 29.27 29.55
C GLY A 140 67.99 27.98 28.77
N LYS A 141 67.02 27.08 28.60
CA LYS A 141 67.17 25.77 27.93
C LYS A 141 66.74 25.79 26.47
N TYR A 142 66.15 26.89 26.00
CA TYR A 142 65.69 27.02 24.63
C TYR A 142 66.87 27.14 23.65
N LYS A 143 66.84 26.31 22.60
CA LYS A 143 67.78 26.38 21.48
C LYS A 143 67.04 26.90 20.25
N ALA A 144 67.48 28.05 19.74
CA ALA A 144 66.92 28.60 18.51
C ALA A 144 67.22 27.66 17.33
N LEU A 145 66.17 27.35 16.55
CA LEU A 145 66.28 26.55 15.32
C LEU A 145 67.10 27.28 14.25
N PHE A 146 66.93 28.60 14.14
CA PHE A 146 67.65 29.46 13.22
C PHE A 146 68.51 30.43 14.02
N ARG A 147 69.78 30.60 13.60
CA ARG A 147 70.77 31.42 14.30
C ARG A 147 70.71 32.90 13.93
N THR A 148 70.11 33.23 12.78
CA THR A 148 69.96 34.59 12.28
C THR A 148 68.51 34.85 11.90
N GLU A 149 68.07 36.09 12.05
CA GLU A 149 66.73 36.53 11.67
C GLU A 149 66.47 36.33 10.17
N ALA A 150 67.46 36.67 9.32
CA ALA A 150 67.37 36.45 7.88
C ALA A 150 67.14 34.97 7.50
N SER A 151 67.75 34.01 8.22
CA SER A 151 67.53 32.59 7.98
C SER A 151 66.14 32.12 8.43
N LEU A 152 65.58 32.73 9.48
CA LEU A 152 64.22 32.47 9.94
C LEU A 152 63.20 33.01 8.94
N GLU A 153 63.41 34.24 8.45
CA GLU A 153 62.52 34.90 7.49
C GLU A 153 62.45 34.13 6.18
N LEU A 154 63.61 33.73 5.63
CA LEU A 154 63.67 32.90 4.42
C LEU A 154 62.89 31.58 4.56
N GLU A 155 63.06 30.85 5.67
CA GLU A 155 62.33 29.60 5.87
C GLU A 155 60.83 29.85 6.14
N THR A 156 60.48 30.98 6.75
CA THR A 156 59.07 31.37 6.96
C THR A 156 58.37 31.63 5.63
N ILE A 157 59.01 32.38 4.72
CA ILE A 157 58.49 32.66 3.37
C ILE A 157 58.32 31.33 2.61
N LYS A 158 59.35 30.50 2.59
CA LYS A 158 59.30 29.18 1.93
C LYS A 158 58.20 28.28 2.47
N GLN A 159 57.99 28.27 3.79
CA GLN A 159 56.91 27.51 4.43
C GLN A 159 55.52 28.09 4.10
N SER A 160 55.42 29.41 3.97
CA SER A 160 54.20 30.11 3.54
C SER A 160 53.84 29.72 2.10
N ASP A 161 54.78 29.83 1.16
CA ASP A 161 54.57 29.49 -0.25
C ASP A 161 54.16 28.02 -0.42
N THR A 162 54.85 27.11 0.27
CA THR A 162 54.50 25.69 0.24
C THR A 162 53.11 25.43 0.83
N ASN A 163 52.71 26.09 1.92
CA ASN A 163 51.37 25.97 2.47
C ASN A 163 50.31 26.51 1.49
N GLN A 164 50.54 27.66 0.84
CA GLN A 164 49.61 28.23 -0.14
C GLN A 164 49.41 27.30 -1.34
N ASN A 165 50.50 26.70 -1.85
CA ASN A 165 50.43 25.71 -2.92
C ASN A 165 49.65 24.45 -2.50
N LEU A 166 49.83 23.98 -1.26
CA LEU A 166 49.06 22.84 -0.74
C LEU A 166 47.58 23.18 -0.54
N ILE A 167 47.27 24.41 -0.11
CA ILE A 167 45.89 24.89 0.04
C ILE A 167 45.20 24.93 -1.33
N SER A 168 45.83 25.49 -2.35
CA SER A 168 45.23 25.57 -3.70
C SER A 168 45.02 24.17 -4.32
N LEU A 169 45.97 23.26 -4.12
CA LEU A 169 45.82 21.86 -4.53
C LEU A 169 44.63 21.18 -3.83
N LEU A 170 44.48 21.37 -2.51
CA LEU A 170 43.37 20.79 -1.75
C LEU A 170 42.03 21.40 -2.12
N GLU A 171 41.96 22.69 -2.42
CA GLU A 171 40.74 23.34 -2.90
C GLU A 171 40.33 22.82 -4.28
N THR A 172 41.30 22.52 -5.15
CA THR A 172 41.05 21.84 -6.43
C THR A 172 40.55 20.41 -6.22
N LEU A 173 41.24 19.63 -5.38
CA LEU A 173 40.86 18.25 -5.02
C LEU A 173 39.46 18.15 -4.37
N LEU A 174 39.04 19.16 -3.63
CA LEU A 174 37.70 19.23 -3.06
C LEU A 174 36.62 19.33 -4.14
N GLY A 175 36.90 20.02 -5.25
CA GLY A 175 36.02 20.07 -6.41
C GLY A 175 35.98 18.73 -7.16
N ASP A 176 37.15 18.12 -7.35
CA ASP A 176 37.29 16.87 -8.11
C ASP A 176 36.75 15.63 -7.36
N PHE A 177 36.83 15.63 -6.02
CA PHE A 177 36.47 14.47 -5.18
C PHE A 177 35.57 14.85 -3.99
N PRO A 178 34.26 15.12 -4.23
CA PRO A 178 33.32 15.47 -3.17
C PRO A 178 33.16 14.38 -2.09
N SER A 179 33.34 13.11 -2.46
CA SER A 179 33.27 11.99 -1.51
C SER A 179 34.33 12.03 -0.41
N LEU A 180 35.43 12.75 -0.62
CA LEU A 180 36.52 12.92 0.34
C LEU A 180 36.47 14.25 1.09
N GLU A 181 35.39 15.02 0.95
CA GLU A 181 35.25 16.38 1.47
C GLU A 181 35.64 16.51 2.95
N TYR A 182 35.14 15.60 3.80
CA TYR A 182 35.43 15.62 5.23
C TYR A 182 36.94 15.47 5.52
N SER A 183 37.58 14.49 4.88
CA SER A 183 39.01 14.22 5.06
C SER A 183 39.87 15.37 4.53
N LEU A 184 39.52 15.92 3.37
CA LEU A 184 40.24 17.03 2.76
C LEU A 184 40.07 18.33 3.57
N LYS A 185 38.86 18.64 4.06
CA LYS A 185 38.61 19.80 4.95
C LYS A 185 39.41 19.72 6.26
N LYS A 186 39.62 18.53 6.81
CA LYS A 186 40.45 18.32 8.01
C LYS A 186 41.91 18.72 7.77
N VAL A 187 42.47 18.32 6.61
CA VAL A 187 43.83 18.70 6.22
C VAL A 187 43.91 20.21 5.94
N LEU A 188 42.92 20.74 5.22
CA LEU A 188 42.83 22.17 4.89
C LEU A 188 42.80 23.05 6.14
N ASN A 189 42.03 22.68 7.17
CA ASN A 189 42.00 23.38 8.45
C ASN A 189 43.38 23.44 9.10
N THR A 190 44.16 22.35 9.00
CA THR A 190 45.50 22.26 9.60
C THR A 190 46.49 23.18 8.89
N LEU A 191 46.38 23.32 7.56
CA LEU A 191 47.23 24.21 6.77
C LEU A 191 46.87 25.69 7.00
N LYS A 192 45.58 26.05 6.95
CA LYS A 192 45.11 27.43 7.19
C LYS A 192 45.39 27.94 8.60
N LEU A 193 45.53 27.04 9.58
CA LEU A 193 45.92 27.42 10.94
C LEU A 193 47.34 27.97 11.07
N ASN A 194 48.22 27.75 10.09
CA ASN A 194 49.58 28.30 10.11
C ASN A 194 49.59 29.82 9.93
N GLU A 195 48.62 30.39 9.20
CA GLU A 195 48.52 31.83 8.93
C GLU A 195 48.03 32.65 10.13
N LEU A 196 47.26 32.02 11.03
CA LEU A 196 46.61 32.68 12.18
C LEU A 196 47.50 32.82 13.42
N ILE A 197 48.70 32.22 13.43
CA ILE A 197 49.60 32.21 14.61
C ILE A 197 50.74 33.23 14.46
N THR A 198 50.88 33.81 13.27
CA THR A 198 51.86 34.85 12.90
C THR A 198 51.37 36.29 13.14
N HIS A 199 50.15 36.48 13.63
CA HIS A 199 49.62 37.75 14.13
C HIS A 199 49.38 37.67 15.64
#